data_AF-A0A2D5Z4H3-F1
#
_entry.id   AF-A0A2D5Z4H3-F1
#
_cell.length_a   1.000
_cell.length_b   1.000
_cell.length_c   1.000
_cell.angle_alpha   90.00
_cell.angle_beta   90.00
_cell.angle_gamma   90.00
#
_symmetry.space_group_name_H-M   'P 1'
#
loop_
_entity.id
_entity.type
_entity.pdbx_description
1 polymer ?
#
loop_
_entity_poly.entity_id
_entity_poly.type
_entity_poly.pdbx_seq_one_letter_code
_entity_poly.pdbx_strand_id
1 'polypeptide(L)' 'MAASSQPARIVVVGAGGFGNLHAQTLAGLAEAELAGVVDVSRDALEGLATALPGLACWTDLDA' A
#
# COMPACT_ATOMS: atom_id res chain seq x y z
N MET A 1 -11.27 -21.12 -20.73
CA MET A 1 -10.38 -19.95 -20.84
C MET A 1 -10.58 -19.15 -19.56
N ALA A 2 -9.60 -19.14 -18.65
CA ALA A 2 -9.71 -18.29 -17.46
C ALA A 2 -9.70 -16.83 -17.93
N ALA A 3 -10.62 -16.00 -17.43
CA ALA A 3 -10.55 -14.57 -17.69
C ALA A 3 -9.19 -14.06 -17.20
N SER A 4 -8.52 -13.20 -17.98
CA SER A 4 -7.33 -12.51 -17.51
C SER A 4 -7.74 -11.57 -16.38
N SER A 5 -7.63 -12.01 -15.13
CA SER A 5 -7.90 -11.16 -13.98
C SER A 5 -6.73 -10.20 -13.84
N GLN A 6 -6.99 -8.91 -14.08
CA GLN A 6 -6.01 -7.88 -13.72
C GLN A 6 -5.84 -7.87 -12.19
N PRO A 7 -4.61 -7.63 -11.67
CA PRO A 7 -4.40 -7.51 -10.24
C PRO A 7 -5.30 -6.44 -9.63
N ALA A 8 -5.84 -6.72 -8.45
CA ALA A 8 -6.62 -5.75 -7.70
C ALA A 8 -5.70 -4.64 -7.18
N ARG A 9 -5.97 -3.40 -7.57
CA ARG A 9 -5.24 -2.23 -7.07
C ARG A 9 -5.77 -1.88 -5.68
N ILE A 10 -4.89 -1.93 -4.68
CA ILE A 10 -5.26 -1.77 -3.28
C ILE A 10 -4.41 -0.67 -2.65
N VAL A 11 -5.08 0.22 -1.91
CA VAL A 11 -4.43 1.23 -1.05
C VAL A 11 -4.66 0.83 0.41
N VAL A 12 -3.62 0.92 1.23
CA VAL A 12 -3.71 0.70 2.67
C VAL A 12 -3.94 2.03 3.38
N VAL A 13 -5.00 2.15 4.18
CA VAL A 13 -5.23 3.31 5.05
C VAL A 13 -4.79 2.96 6.47
N GLY A 14 -3.82 3.72 6.98
CA GLY A 14 -3.05 3.45 8.18
C GLY A 14 -1.68 2.82 7.86
N ALA A 15 -0.60 3.47 8.27
CA ALA A 15 0.79 3.04 8.16
C ALA A 15 1.40 2.66 9.53
N GLY A 16 0.56 2.34 10.53
CA GLY A 16 0.98 1.75 11.79
C GLY A 16 1.45 0.30 11.65
N GLY A 17 1.64 -0.42 12.76
CA GLY A 17 2.17 -1.80 12.75
C GLY A 17 1.38 -2.77 11.86
N PHE A 18 0.04 -2.77 11.96
CA PHE A 18 -0.81 -3.60 11.11
C PHE A 18 -0.79 -3.16 9.64
N GLY A 19 -0.84 -1.84 9.41
CA GLY A 19 -0.76 -1.27 8.07
C GLY A 19 0.50 -1.71 7.33
N ASN A 20 1.65 -1.71 8.01
CA ASN A 20 2.92 -2.19 7.47
C ASN A 20 2.85 -3.67 7.05
N LEU A 21 2.32 -4.54 7.92
CA LEU A 21 2.21 -5.97 7.61
C LEU A 21 1.28 -6.22 6.41
N HIS A 22 0.17 -5.49 6.33
CA HIS A 22 -0.75 -5.59 5.18
C HIS A 22 -0.11 -5.07 3.90
N ALA A 23 0.57 -3.92 3.93
CA ALA A 23 1.29 -3.39 2.78
C ALA A 23 2.35 -4.38 2.27
N GLN A 24 3.17 -4.95 3.16
CA GLN A 24 4.17 -5.95 2.78
C GLN A 24 3.54 -7.24 2.23
N THR A 25 2.44 -7.68 2.81
CA THR A 25 1.70 -8.83 2.28
C THR A 25 1.20 -8.55 0.86
N LEU A 26 0.53 -7.42 0.65
CA LEU A 26 -0.02 -7.02 -0.65
C LEU A 26 1.07 -6.83 -1.70
N ALA A 27 2.24 -6.28 -1.32
CA ALA A 27 3.38 -6.12 -2.23
C ALA A 27 3.94 -7.45 -2.77
N GLY A 28 3.65 -8.57 -2.10
CA GLY A 28 4.08 -9.91 -2.51
C GLY A 28 3.02 -10.77 -3.20
N LEU A 29 1.78 -10.29 -3.36
CA LEU A 29 0.68 -11.07 -3.93
C LEU A 29 0.55 -10.79 -5.44
N ALA A 30 0.54 -11.84 -6.26
CA ALA A 30 0.44 -11.70 -7.71
C ALA A 30 -0.93 -11.15 -8.16
N GLU A 31 -1.96 -11.41 -7.37
CA GLU A 31 -3.35 -10.99 -7.60
C GLU A 31 -3.61 -9.57 -7.13
N ALA A 32 -2.63 -8.89 -6.51
CA ALA A 32 -2.76 -7.53 -6.00
C ALA A 32 -1.63 -6.62 -6.48
N GLU A 33 -1.97 -5.35 -6.69
CA GLU A 33 -1.02 -4.26 -6.84
C GLU A 33 -1.17 -3.36 -5.63
N LEU A 34 -0.13 -3.24 -4.79
CA LEU A 34 -0.11 -2.23 -3.74
C LEU A 34 0.07 -0.85 -4.39
N ALA A 35 -1.04 -0.15 -4.58
CA ALA A 35 -1.11 1.12 -5.30
C ALA A 35 -0.70 2.32 -4.43
N GLY A 36 -0.65 2.17 -3.10
CA GLY A 36 -0.17 3.21 -2.20
C GLY A 36 -0.60 3.03 -0.74
N VAL A 37 -0.27 4.02 0.08
CA VAL A 37 -0.62 4.09 1.51
C VAL A 37 -1.10 5.49 1.90
N VAL A 38 -2.06 5.55 2.81
CA VAL A 38 -2.56 6.80 3.41
C VAL A 38 -2.37 6.74 4.92
N ASP A 39 -1.78 7.76 5.53
CA ASP A 39 -1.74 7.92 6.99
C ASP A 39 -1.57 9.41 7.32
N VAL A 40 -2.18 9.87 8.39
CA VAL A 40 -2.03 11.27 8.85
C VAL A 40 -0.61 11.58 9.34
N SER A 41 0.15 10.56 9.74
CA SER A 41 1.54 10.64 10.21
C SER A 41 2.53 10.51 9.04
N ARG A 42 3.25 11.59 8.73
CA ARG A 42 4.34 11.58 7.74
C ARG A 42 5.45 10.59 8.11
N ASP A 43 5.82 10.53 9.38
CA ASP A 43 6.85 9.61 9.87
C ASP A 43 6.47 8.14 9.62
N ALA A 44 5.18 7.81 9.77
CA ALA A 44 4.69 6.46 9.50
C ALA A 44 4.75 6.12 8.01
N LEU A 45 4.40 7.08 7.14
CA LEU A 45 4.53 6.96 5.69
C LEU A 45 5.98 6.79 5.25
N GLU A 46 6.90 7.60 5.79
CA GLU A 46 8.33 7.54 5.48
C GLU A 46 8.95 6.19 5.88
N GLY A 47 8.54 5.64 7.04
CA GLY A 47 8.93 4.31 7.47
C GLY A 47 8.54 3.22 6.46
N LEU A 48 7.30 3.26 5.96
CA LEU A 48 6.83 2.29 4.97
C LEU A 48 7.45 2.52 3.59
N ALA A 49 7.61 3.77 3.15
CA ALA A 49 8.25 4.12 1.87
C ALA A 49 9.72 3.68 1.82
N THR A 50 10.40 3.64 2.98
CA THR A 50 11.75 3.07 3.09
C THR A 50 11.75 1.56 2.84
N ALA A 51 10.73 0.84 3.35
CA ALA A 51 10.59 -0.60 3.14
C ALA A 51 10.11 -0.96 1.73
N LEU A 52 9.31 -0.08 1.11
CA LEU A 52 8.72 -0.26 -0.22
C LEU A 52 9.00 0.97 -1.10
N PRO A 53 10.19 1.07 -1.70
CA PRO A 53 10.58 2.23 -2.51
C PRO A 53 9.65 2.44 -3.70
N GLY A 54 9.24 3.69 -3.93
CA GLY A 54 8.34 4.07 -5.03
C GLY A 54 6.85 3.92 -4.72
N LEU A 55 6.49 3.50 -3.51
CA LEU A 55 5.10 3.47 -3.05
C LEU A 55 4.52 4.88 -2.96
N ALA A 56 3.36 5.10 -3.58
CA ALA A 56 2.64 6.36 -3.46
C ALA A 56 2.12 6.55 -2.03
N CYS A 57 2.33 7.73 -1.47
CA CYS A 57 2.01 8.05 -0.08
C CYS A 57 1.19 9.34 -0.01
N TRP A 58 0.07 9.30 0.71
CA TRP A 58 -0.80 10.47 0.94
C TRP A 58 -1.06 10.68 2.42
N THR A 59 -1.23 11.94 2.84
CA THR A 59 -1.61 12.29 4.21
C THR A 59 -3.10 12.48 4.41
N ASP A 60 -3.85 12.45 3.31
CA ASP A 60 -5.29 12.66 3.25
C ASP A 60 -5.84 11.73 2.15
N LEU A 61 -7.01 11.13 2.42
CA LEU A 61 -7.65 10.20 1.51
C LEU A 61 -8.38 10.92 0.36
N ASP A 62 -8.78 12.17 0.59
CA ASP A 62 -9.54 12.97 -0.37
C ASP A 62 -8.65 13.92 -1.20
N ALA A 63 -7.33 13.88 -0.99
CA ALA A 63 -6.35 14.74 -1.67
C ALA A 63 -6.04 14.33 -3.12
#